data_AF-A0A535DPA0-F1
#
_entry.id   AF-A0A535DPA0-F1
#
_cell.length_a   1.000
_cell.length_b   1.000
_cell.length_c   1.000
_cell.angle_alpha   90.00
_cell.angle_beta   90.00
_cell.angle_gamma   90.00
#
_symmetry.space_group_name_H-M   'P 1'
#
loop_
_entity.id
_entity.type
_entity.pdbx_description
1 polymer ?
#
loop_
_entity_poly.entity_id
_entity_poly.type
_entity_poly.pdbx_seq_one_letter_code
_entity_poly.pdbx_strand_id
1 'polypeptide(L)'
;MLEPQVYRIGATPAMQQQPPVMEEPTIEVEEASEGYARIVASPLLPGFGITLGNAIRRVLLSSLRGAAVTSVRIDGVQHEFSTIANVKEDTIEFLLNVKEMRLRALSDRPATLILDVSGREGAVTAADIQVPEHYEIVNRELYLATVNAEDGRLYVEFNVEQGRGYVPAGQVDGTTLGVIPVDAIFSPVRKVNYRVEHTRVGQATNYDRLSLEVWTDGTLNGVDAVSKSADILVEQFNLFSHMGRPALPTVERGLGAGIQLTPDKYNMAIEDLNLSMRAYNCLRRSGLMTVGQVLEKSEEELLALRNFGRKSYDELRERLDELGLLPADVGVEEGELAEALPLGDEEAPIGAHRAAEEEEKEEPAEEAPVEAVAAPAAPAKKSKPRAKAKQAPEGEPEEGQEEMPDWKRRLAQLTQEAPEEEG
;
A
#
# COMPACT_ATOMS: atom_id res chain seq x y z
N MET A 1 22.88 58.92 15.22
CA MET A 1 21.48 58.72 15.64
C MET A 1 20.60 59.22 14.51
N LEU A 2 19.78 58.34 13.94
CA LEU A 2 18.78 58.67 12.91
C LEU A 2 17.42 58.27 13.50
N GLU A 3 16.47 59.20 13.50
CA GLU A 3 15.14 58.96 14.06
C GLU A 3 14.29 58.09 13.13
N PRO A 4 13.46 57.17 13.66
CA PRO A 4 12.57 56.35 12.83
C PRO A 4 11.39 57.18 12.32
N GLN A 5 11.26 57.33 10.99
CA GLN A 5 10.10 57.96 10.37
C GLN A 5 8.87 57.04 10.47
N VAL A 6 7.89 57.45 11.28
CA VAL A 6 6.61 56.75 11.41
C VAL A 6 5.68 57.15 10.26
N TYR A 7 5.56 56.28 9.25
CA TYR A 7 4.57 56.44 8.19
C TYR A 7 3.18 56.03 8.69
N ARG A 8 2.32 57.03 8.97
CA ARG A 8 0.89 56.80 9.23
C ARG A 8 0.17 56.56 7.90
N ILE A 9 -0.09 55.29 7.59
CA ILE A 9 -0.98 54.91 6.49
C ILE A 9 -2.40 55.36 6.87
N GLY A 10 -2.99 56.24 6.04
CA GLY A 10 -4.36 56.70 6.25
C GLY A 10 -5.36 55.57 6.12
N ALA A 11 -6.35 55.51 7.01
CA ALA A 11 -7.41 54.52 6.95
C ALA A 11 -8.29 54.74 5.72
N THR A 12 -8.07 53.95 4.67
CA THR A 12 -9.04 53.75 3.59
C THR A 12 -10.33 53.22 4.22
N PRO A 13 -11.52 53.74 3.89
CA PRO A 13 -12.76 53.17 4.41
C PRO A 13 -12.84 51.70 3.98
N ALA A 14 -12.99 50.81 4.97
CA ALA A 14 -13.12 49.39 4.72
C ALA A 14 -14.39 49.15 3.90
N MET A 15 -14.22 48.90 2.61
CA MET A 15 -15.29 48.32 1.80
C MET A 15 -15.66 47.00 2.47
N GLN A 16 -16.89 46.92 2.95
CA GLN A 16 -17.49 45.67 3.42
C GLN A 16 -17.64 44.76 2.20
N GLN A 17 -16.55 44.08 1.85
CA GLN A 17 -16.63 42.90 1.00
C GLN A 17 -17.46 41.90 1.78
N GLN A 18 -18.69 41.67 1.34
CA GLN A 18 -19.41 40.47 1.73
C GLN A 18 -18.47 39.29 1.46
N PRO A 19 -18.39 38.30 2.38
CA PRO A 19 -17.61 37.11 2.10
C PRO A 19 -18.07 36.57 0.73
N PRO A 20 -17.15 36.23 -0.18
CA PRO A 20 -17.54 35.73 -1.49
C PRO A 20 -18.46 34.54 -1.26
N VAL A 21 -19.63 34.56 -1.92
CA VAL A 21 -20.54 33.40 -1.90
C VAL A 21 -19.75 32.25 -2.49
N MET A 22 -19.28 31.35 -1.63
CA MET A 22 -18.54 30.18 -2.05
C MET A 22 -19.57 29.20 -2.58
N GLU A 23 -19.85 29.29 -3.89
CA GLU A 23 -20.50 28.21 -4.61
C GLU A 23 -19.65 26.94 -4.39
N GLU A 24 -20.29 25.91 -3.83
CA GLU A 24 -19.60 24.66 -3.48
C GLU A 24 -19.11 23.98 -4.77
N PRO A 25 -17.88 23.42 -4.77
CA PRO A 25 -17.33 22.76 -5.95
C PRO A 25 -18.19 21.54 -6.32
N THR A 26 -18.84 21.58 -7.47
CA THR A 26 -19.59 20.43 -8.00
C THR A 26 -18.67 19.53 -8.82
N ILE A 27 -18.98 18.23 -8.82
CA ILE A 27 -18.31 17.23 -9.64
C ILE A 27 -19.37 16.62 -10.56
N GLU A 28 -19.16 16.78 -11.86
CA GLU A 28 -20.03 16.27 -12.92
C GLU A 28 -19.31 15.17 -13.70
N VAL A 29 -20.01 14.07 -14.00
CA VAL A 29 -19.50 13.02 -14.90
C VAL A 29 -20.13 13.27 -16.26
N GLU A 30 -19.37 13.88 -17.18
CA GLU A 30 -19.85 14.21 -18.52
C GLU A 30 -20.02 12.95 -19.39
N GLU A 31 -19.08 12.02 -19.31
CA GLU A 31 -19.07 10.78 -20.08
C GLU A 31 -18.56 9.62 -19.20
N ALA A 32 -19.26 8.49 -19.22
CA ALA A 32 -18.84 7.27 -18.54
C ALA A 32 -19.14 6.05 -19.42
N SER A 33 -18.14 5.18 -19.56
CA SER A 33 -18.17 3.94 -20.33
C SER A 33 -17.23 2.93 -19.66
N GLU A 34 -17.33 1.66 -20.04
CA GLU A 34 -16.67 0.54 -19.36
C GLU A 34 -15.13 0.65 -19.28
N GLY A 35 -14.49 1.35 -20.23
CA GLY A 35 -13.04 1.61 -20.25
C GLY A 35 -12.64 3.09 -20.29
N TYR A 36 -13.58 4.04 -20.19
CA TYR A 36 -13.29 5.48 -20.24
C TYR A 36 -14.29 6.32 -19.47
N ALA A 37 -13.80 7.29 -18.68
CA ALA A 37 -14.61 8.31 -18.03
C ALA A 37 -14.02 9.72 -18.22
N ARG A 38 -14.90 10.71 -18.43
CA ARG A 38 -14.59 12.14 -18.36
C ARG A 38 -15.35 12.79 -17.22
N ILE A 39 -14.60 13.34 -16.26
CA ILE A 39 -15.11 13.93 -15.02
C ILE A 39 -14.67 15.39 -14.95
N VAL A 40 -15.57 16.28 -14.56
CA VAL A 40 -15.33 17.72 -14.48
C VAL A 40 -15.62 18.20 -13.07
N ALA A 41 -14.67 18.93 -12.48
CA ALA A 41 -14.82 19.59 -11.18
C ALA A 41 -14.77 21.11 -11.36
N SER A 42 -15.81 21.81 -10.90
CA SER A 42 -15.88 23.28 -10.90
C SER A 42 -16.96 23.80 -9.94
N PRO A 43 -16.81 25.01 -9.37
CA PRO A 43 -15.63 25.88 -9.45
C PRO A 43 -14.56 25.51 -8.41
N LEU A 44 -13.29 25.49 -8.83
CA LEU A 44 -12.14 25.28 -7.95
C LEU A 44 -11.41 26.60 -7.69
N LEU A 45 -10.77 26.74 -6.53
CA LEU A 45 -9.93 27.91 -6.23
C LEU A 45 -8.77 28.04 -7.23
N PRO A 46 -8.28 29.26 -7.51
CA PRO A 46 -7.22 29.50 -8.49
C PRO A 46 -5.97 28.67 -8.18
N GLY A 47 -5.48 27.90 -9.14
CA GLY A 47 -4.32 27.01 -9.01
C GLY A 47 -4.62 25.63 -8.42
N PHE A 48 -5.77 25.41 -7.77
CA PHE A 48 -6.13 24.08 -7.26
C PHE A 48 -6.45 23.09 -8.38
N GLY A 49 -6.86 23.55 -9.57
CA GLY A 49 -7.08 22.66 -10.71
C GLY A 49 -5.79 21.89 -11.10
N ILE A 50 -4.65 22.58 -11.09
CA ILE A 50 -3.34 21.97 -11.40
C ILE A 50 -2.87 21.06 -10.26
N THR A 51 -3.05 21.48 -9.01
CA THR A 51 -2.65 20.70 -7.82
C THR A 51 -3.43 19.39 -7.72
N LEU A 52 -4.77 19.46 -7.81
CA LEU A 52 -5.64 18.29 -7.75
C LEU A 52 -5.46 17.39 -8.98
N GLY A 53 -5.41 17.97 -10.18
CA GLY A 53 -5.21 17.22 -11.42
C GLY A 53 -3.91 16.40 -11.44
N ASN A 54 -2.79 16.99 -10.99
CA ASN A 54 -1.53 16.26 -10.86
C ASN A 54 -1.54 15.21 -9.74
N ALA A 55 -2.11 15.52 -8.57
CA ALA A 55 -2.16 14.59 -7.44
C ALA A 55 -2.98 13.33 -7.78
N ILE A 56 -4.21 13.53 -8.27
CA ILE A 56 -5.11 12.46 -8.70
C ILE A 56 -4.47 11.63 -9.83
N ARG A 57 -3.92 12.28 -10.86
CA ARG A 57 -3.22 11.61 -11.97
C ARG A 57 -2.08 10.70 -11.51
N ARG A 58 -1.30 11.11 -10.50
CA ARG A 58 -0.22 10.27 -9.95
C ARG A 58 -0.78 9.04 -9.26
N VAL A 59 -1.73 9.22 -8.33
CA VAL A 59 -2.30 8.13 -7.52
C VAL A 59 -3.06 7.12 -8.38
N LEU A 60 -3.81 7.57 -9.38
CA LEU A 60 -4.47 6.71 -10.37
C LEU A 60 -3.50 5.76 -11.09
N LEU A 61 -2.29 6.22 -11.42
CA LEU A 61 -1.30 5.45 -12.16
C LEU A 61 -0.42 4.56 -11.27
N SER A 62 -0.23 4.90 -9.99
CA SER A 62 0.72 4.21 -9.10
C SER A 62 0.11 3.37 -7.98
N SER A 63 -1.03 3.78 -7.43
CA SER A 63 -1.40 3.40 -6.04
C SER A 63 -2.74 2.67 -5.91
N LEU A 64 -3.51 2.60 -6.99
CA LEU A 64 -4.70 1.75 -7.04
C LEU A 64 -4.31 0.27 -6.86
N ARG A 65 -5.15 -0.47 -6.15
CA ARG A 65 -5.05 -1.92 -6.05
C ARG A 65 -5.63 -2.58 -7.30
N GLY A 66 -5.01 -3.66 -7.74
CA GLY A 66 -5.51 -4.55 -8.78
C GLY A 66 -4.87 -5.93 -8.66
N ALA A 67 -5.24 -6.84 -9.55
CA ALA A 67 -4.78 -8.22 -9.56
C ALA A 67 -4.02 -8.56 -10.83
N ALA A 68 -2.95 -9.34 -10.69
CA ALA A 68 -2.11 -9.79 -11.80
C ALA A 68 -1.53 -11.17 -11.52
N VAL A 69 -1.12 -11.85 -12.59
CA VAL A 69 -0.35 -13.10 -12.49
C VAL A 69 1.08 -12.76 -12.06
N THR A 70 1.55 -13.35 -10.96
CA THR A 70 2.91 -13.15 -10.43
C THR A 70 3.87 -14.26 -10.83
N SER A 71 3.35 -15.48 -11.03
CA SER A 71 4.14 -16.61 -11.51
C SER A 71 3.29 -17.63 -12.25
N VAL A 72 3.93 -18.40 -13.13
CA VAL A 72 3.29 -19.40 -13.97
C VAL A 72 4.09 -20.70 -13.90
N ARG A 73 3.40 -21.83 -13.70
CA ARG A 73 3.98 -23.19 -13.79
C ARG A 73 3.35 -23.89 -14.99
N ILE A 74 4.17 -24.30 -15.94
CA ILE A 74 3.73 -24.97 -17.18
C ILE A 74 4.24 -26.41 -17.15
N ASP A 75 3.38 -27.39 -17.41
CA ASP A 75 3.81 -28.79 -17.41
C ASP A 75 4.85 -29.07 -18.50
N GLY A 76 5.87 -29.87 -18.17
CA GLY A 76 7.02 -30.15 -19.03
C GLY A 76 8.03 -29.00 -19.24
N VAL A 77 7.77 -27.78 -18.75
CA VAL A 77 8.62 -26.60 -18.94
C VAL A 77 9.37 -26.25 -17.65
N GLN A 78 10.69 -26.08 -17.76
CA GLN A 78 11.56 -25.77 -16.61
C GLN A 78 11.96 -24.29 -16.52
N HIS A 79 11.96 -23.58 -17.65
CA HIS A 79 12.41 -22.19 -17.78
C HIS A 79 11.79 -21.50 -19.00
N GLU A 80 11.75 -20.16 -18.97
CA GLU A 80 11.16 -19.31 -20.02
C GLU A 80 11.72 -19.51 -21.44
N PHE A 81 12.99 -19.93 -21.59
CA PHE A 81 13.61 -20.16 -22.91
C PHE A 81 13.29 -21.52 -23.57
N SER A 82 12.33 -22.28 -23.04
CA SER A 82 11.96 -23.60 -23.58
C SER A 82 10.70 -23.53 -24.46
N THR A 83 10.51 -24.52 -25.32
CA THR A 83 9.29 -24.65 -26.15
C THR A 83 8.27 -25.53 -25.45
N ILE A 84 7.00 -25.13 -25.49
CA ILE A 84 5.89 -25.94 -24.97
C ILE A 84 5.57 -27.05 -25.98
N ALA A 85 5.48 -28.30 -25.53
CA ALA A 85 5.18 -29.42 -26.41
C ALA A 85 3.75 -29.32 -26.98
N ASN A 86 3.60 -29.60 -28.28
CA ASN A 86 2.32 -29.59 -29.00
C ASN A 86 1.60 -28.23 -29.07
N VAL A 87 2.27 -27.13 -28.72
CA VAL A 87 1.77 -25.75 -28.84
C VAL A 87 2.50 -25.03 -29.98
N LYS A 88 1.89 -24.00 -30.55
CA LYS A 88 2.44 -23.21 -31.67
C LYS A 88 3.40 -22.11 -31.22
N GLU A 89 3.02 -21.41 -30.16
CA GLU A 89 3.76 -20.32 -29.54
C GLU A 89 4.93 -20.85 -28.69
N ASP A 90 5.98 -20.06 -28.52
CA ASP A 90 7.02 -20.35 -27.53
C ASP A 90 6.59 -19.92 -26.12
N THR A 91 7.36 -20.31 -25.09
CA THR A 91 7.02 -19.96 -23.70
C THR A 91 7.06 -18.44 -23.46
N ILE A 92 7.89 -17.68 -24.18
CA ILE A 92 7.99 -16.22 -24.00
C ILE A 92 6.75 -15.53 -24.59
N GLU A 93 6.35 -15.91 -25.81
CA GLU A 93 5.13 -15.45 -26.46
C GLU A 93 3.88 -15.77 -25.63
N PHE A 94 3.80 -17.00 -25.09
CA PHE A 94 2.75 -17.39 -24.15
C PHE A 94 2.74 -16.51 -22.89
N LEU A 95 3.89 -16.29 -22.24
CA LEU A 95 3.99 -15.45 -21.04
C LEU A 95 3.67 -13.96 -21.33
N LEU A 96 3.97 -13.47 -22.53
CA LEU A 96 3.55 -12.12 -22.96
C LEU A 96 2.03 -12.04 -23.12
N ASN A 97 1.39 -13.03 -23.73
CA ASN A 97 -0.07 -13.08 -23.82
C ASN A 97 -0.73 -13.15 -22.42
N VAL A 98 -0.14 -13.92 -21.49
CA VAL A 98 -0.61 -14.01 -20.09
C VAL A 98 -0.53 -12.66 -19.36
N LYS A 99 0.48 -11.81 -19.66
CA LYS A 99 0.55 -10.43 -19.13
C LYS A 99 -0.56 -9.51 -19.67
N GLU A 100 -1.22 -9.86 -20.78
CA GLU A 100 -2.38 -9.12 -21.29
C GLU A 100 -3.71 -9.54 -20.63
N MET A 101 -3.73 -10.60 -19.81
CA MET A 101 -4.91 -10.99 -19.04
C MET A 101 -5.29 -9.92 -18.01
N ARG A 102 -6.59 -9.71 -17.82
CA ARG A 102 -7.15 -8.71 -16.91
C ARG A 102 -8.07 -9.35 -15.89
N LEU A 103 -7.65 -9.26 -14.64
CA LEU A 103 -8.23 -9.94 -13.50
C LEU A 103 -8.88 -8.94 -12.56
N ARG A 104 -10.17 -9.14 -12.28
CA ARG A 104 -10.90 -8.47 -11.21
C ARG A 104 -10.86 -9.37 -9.97
N ALA A 105 -10.28 -8.88 -8.88
CA ALA A 105 -10.36 -9.55 -7.58
C ALA A 105 -11.67 -9.19 -6.87
N LEU A 106 -12.31 -10.21 -6.29
CA LEU A 106 -13.50 -10.08 -5.45
C LEU A 106 -13.16 -10.30 -3.96
N SER A 107 -11.95 -10.81 -3.64
CA SER A 107 -11.43 -10.92 -2.28
C SER A 107 -9.92 -10.69 -2.21
N ASP A 108 -9.41 -10.33 -1.02
CA ASP A 108 -8.00 -10.03 -0.74
C ASP A 108 -7.09 -11.27 -0.58
N ARG A 109 -7.53 -12.44 -1.04
CA ARG A 109 -6.75 -13.70 -0.96
C ARG A 109 -6.02 -13.99 -2.27
N PRO A 110 -4.77 -14.49 -2.24
CA PRO A 110 -4.09 -15.01 -3.43
C PRO A 110 -4.76 -16.30 -3.91
N ALA A 111 -4.65 -16.59 -5.21
CA ALA A 111 -5.27 -17.75 -5.84
C ALA A 111 -4.36 -18.40 -6.89
N THR A 112 -4.64 -19.66 -7.20
CA THR A 112 -4.09 -20.33 -8.39
C THR A 112 -5.23 -20.55 -9.38
N LEU A 113 -5.08 -20.04 -10.59
CA LEU A 113 -5.95 -20.35 -11.74
C LEU A 113 -5.37 -21.57 -12.46
N ILE A 114 -6.23 -22.43 -13.03
CA ILE A 114 -5.79 -23.65 -13.72
C ILE A 114 -6.32 -23.68 -15.15
N LEU A 115 -5.43 -23.90 -16.10
CA LEU A 115 -5.77 -24.21 -17.50
C LEU A 115 -5.39 -25.65 -17.76
N ASP A 116 -6.38 -26.53 -17.96
CA ASP A 116 -6.17 -27.89 -18.49
C ASP A 116 -6.94 -28.01 -19.80
N VAL A 117 -6.19 -27.96 -20.91
CA VAL A 117 -6.70 -28.22 -22.25
C VAL A 117 -6.07 -29.51 -22.74
N SER A 118 -6.89 -30.54 -22.92
CA SER A 118 -6.47 -31.87 -23.34
C SER A 118 -7.36 -32.38 -24.48
N GLY A 119 -6.78 -33.03 -25.48
CA GLY A 119 -7.54 -33.80 -26.49
C GLY A 119 -8.33 -32.95 -27.51
N ARG A 120 -7.87 -31.72 -27.79
CA ARG A 120 -8.41 -30.87 -28.86
C ARG A 120 -7.31 -30.03 -29.51
N GLU A 121 -7.36 -29.92 -30.84
CA GLU A 121 -6.60 -28.92 -31.61
C GLU A 121 -7.36 -27.58 -31.61
N GLY A 122 -6.63 -26.46 -31.62
CA GLY A 122 -7.21 -25.12 -31.81
C GLY A 122 -6.71 -24.05 -30.85
N ALA A 123 -7.27 -22.85 -31.00
CA ALA A 123 -6.95 -21.70 -30.17
C ALA A 123 -7.48 -21.87 -28.74
N VAL A 124 -6.62 -21.54 -27.77
CA VAL A 124 -6.90 -21.50 -26.34
C VAL A 124 -7.04 -20.04 -25.93
N THR A 125 -8.13 -19.75 -25.23
CA THR A 125 -8.49 -18.40 -24.79
C THR A 125 -8.53 -18.31 -23.27
N ALA A 126 -8.53 -17.09 -22.73
CA ALA A 126 -8.68 -16.89 -21.29
C ALA A 126 -10.04 -17.40 -20.74
N ALA A 127 -11.05 -17.58 -21.60
CA ALA A 127 -12.31 -18.24 -21.26
C ALA A 127 -12.16 -19.74 -20.89
N ASP A 128 -11.10 -20.40 -21.33
CA ASP A 128 -10.82 -21.81 -21.05
C ASP A 128 -10.14 -22.03 -19.68
N ILE A 129 -9.75 -20.95 -18.98
CA ILE A 129 -9.15 -21.01 -17.65
C ILE A 129 -10.23 -21.30 -16.60
N GLN A 130 -9.94 -22.25 -15.71
CA GLN A 130 -10.74 -22.51 -14.52
C GLN A 130 -10.40 -21.46 -13.46
N VAL A 131 -11.34 -20.56 -13.21
CA VAL A 131 -11.20 -19.42 -12.29
C VAL A 131 -11.95 -19.70 -10.97
N PRO A 132 -11.30 -19.58 -9.80
CA PRO A 132 -11.98 -19.65 -8.50
C PRO A 132 -12.96 -18.49 -8.27
N GLU A 133 -14.00 -18.71 -7.45
CA GLU A 133 -15.12 -17.77 -7.21
C GLU A 133 -14.74 -16.35 -6.75
N HIS A 134 -13.51 -16.14 -6.28
CA HIS A 134 -13.01 -14.87 -5.75
C HIS A 134 -12.19 -14.05 -6.76
N TYR A 135 -12.08 -14.53 -7.99
CA TYR A 135 -11.47 -13.83 -9.12
C TYR A 135 -12.37 -13.92 -10.36
N GLU A 136 -12.19 -12.98 -11.28
CA GLU A 136 -12.89 -12.95 -12.54
C GLU A 136 -11.98 -12.44 -13.66
N ILE A 137 -11.94 -13.17 -14.79
CA ILE A 137 -11.30 -12.70 -16.02
C ILE A 137 -12.29 -11.78 -16.75
N VAL A 138 -11.85 -10.55 -17.01
CA VAL A 138 -12.64 -9.53 -17.73
C VAL A 138 -12.54 -9.76 -19.25
N ASN A 139 -11.33 -9.90 -19.78
CA ASN A 139 -11.08 -10.14 -21.21
C ASN A 139 -11.00 -11.64 -21.54
N ARG A 140 -12.16 -12.32 -21.46
CA ARG A 140 -12.25 -13.78 -21.67
C ARG A 140 -11.89 -14.21 -23.10
N GLU A 141 -12.09 -13.31 -24.06
CA GLU A 141 -11.74 -13.46 -25.47
C GLU A 141 -10.24 -13.38 -25.77
N LEU A 142 -9.39 -13.07 -24.78
CA LEU A 142 -7.95 -12.98 -24.96
C LEU A 142 -7.37 -14.31 -25.46
N TYR A 143 -6.63 -14.24 -26.57
CA TYR A 143 -5.85 -15.35 -27.10
C TYR A 143 -4.62 -15.62 -26.23
N LEU A 144 -4.38 -16.88 -25.87
CA LEU A 144 -3.22 -17.29 -25.08
C LEU A 144 -2.23 -18.12 -25.92
N ALA A 145 -2.73 -19.14 -26.62
CA ALA A 145 -1.92 -20.05 -27.44
C ALA A 145 -2.81 -20.82 -28.44
N THR A 146 -2.20 -21.60 -29.35
CA THR A 146 -2.86 -22.63 -30.17
C THR A 146 -2.20 -23.99 -29.92
N VAL A 147 -3.02 -25.00 -29.61
CA VAL A 147 -2.61 -26.41 -29.55
C VAL A 147 -2.65 -26.99 -30.96
N ASN A 148 -1.54 -27.57 -31.42
CA ASN A 148 -1.30 -28.03 -32.79
C ASN A 148 -1.57 -29.52 -33.03
N ALA A 149 -1.91 -30.28 -31.99
CA ALA A 149 -2.12 -31.73 -32.07
C ALA A 149 -3.46 -32.13 -31.45
N GLU A 150 -4.17 -33.06 -32.08
CA GLU A 150 -5.43 -33.60 -31.56
C GLU A 150 -5.24 -34.24 -30.17
N ASP A 151 -4.13 -34.94 -29.94
CA ASP A 151 -3.72 -35.51 -28.64
C ASP A 151 -2.92 -34.52 -27.75
N GLY A 152 -2.90 -33.24 -28.10
CA GLY A 152 -2.17 -32.22 -27.35
C GLY A 152 -2.74 -32.02 -25.94
N ARG A 153 -1.84 -31.82 -24.96
CA ARG A 153 -2.17 -31.41 -23.60
C ARG A 153 -1.37 -30.17 -23.21
N LEU A 154 -2.07 -29.15 -22.76
CA LEU A 154 -1.53 -27.94 -22.15
C LEU A 154 -2.10 -27.84 -20.73
N TYR A 155 -1.25 -28.06 -19.74
CA TYR A 155 -1.57 -27.88 -18.32
C TYR A 155 -0.73 -26.73 -17.75
N VAL A 156 -1.40 -25.69 -17.24
CA VAL A 156 -0.77 -24.48 -16.72
C VAL A 156 -1.45 -24.03 -15.43
N GLU A 157 -0.65 -23.71 -14.42
CA GLU A 157 -1.08 -23.08 -13.17
C GLU A 157 -0.59 -21.63 -13.15
N PHE A 158 -1.49 -20.68 -12.93
CA PHE A 158 -1.17 -19.25 -12.80
C PHE A 158 -1.41 -18.83 -11.36
N ASN A 159 -0.37 -18.37 -10.66
CA ASN A 159 -0.53 -17.76 -9.35
C ASN A 159 -0.88 -16.29 -9.54
N VAL A 160 -1.97 -15.89 -8.89
CA VAL A 160 -2.54 -14.54 -8.94
C VAL A 160 -2.51 -13.95 -7.54
N GLU A 161 -2.02 -12.73 -7.47
CA GLU A 161 -1.97 -11.94 -6.24
C GLU A 161 -2.62 -10.58 -6.47
N GLN A 162 -2.97 -9.91 -5.38
CA GLN A 162 -3.28 -8.50 -5.40
C GLN A 162 -2.02 -7.67 -5.09
N GLY A 163 -1.89 -6.53 -5.76
CA GLY A 163 -0.77 -5.61 -5.55
C GLY A 163 -1.12 -4.18 -5.92
N ARG A 164 -0.09 -3.34 -6.06
CA ARG A 164 -0.18 -1.94 -6.48
C ARG A 164 0.92 -1.64 -7.48
N GLY A 165 0.62 -0.84 -8.50
CA GLY A 165 1.61 -0.38 -9.48
C GLY A 165 2.22 -1.51 -10.31
N TYR A 166 3.54 -1.57 -10.35
CA TYR A 166 4.34 -2.53 -11.12
C TYR A 166 5.35 -3.22 -10.21
N VAL A 167 5.43 -4.54 -10.28
CA VAL A 167 6.47 -5.34 -9.62
C VAL A 167 7.20 -6.16 -10.69
N PRO A 168 8.52 -5.97 -10.89
CA PRO A 168 9.28 -6.76 -11.85
C PRO A 168 9.40 -8.22 -11.42
N ALA A 169 9.62 -9.12 -12.38
CA ALA A 169 9.92 -10.52 -12.12
C ALA A 169 11.22 -10.64 -11.30
N GLY A 170 11.07 -10.94 -10.00
CA GLY A 170 12.18 -11.23 -9.10
C GLY A 170 12.45 -12.72 -8.95
N GLN A 171 13.59 -13.07 -8.35
CA GLN A 171 13.72 -14.40 -7.74
C GLN A 171 12.80 -14.45 -6.51
N VAL A 172 11.72 -15.22 -6.60
CA VAL A 172 10.87 -15.52 -5.45
C VAL A 172 11.59 -16.57 -4.61
N ASP A 173 12.09 -16.17 -3.44
CA ASP A 173 12.84 -17.05 -2.54
C ASP A 173 12.01 -18.27 -2.12
N GLY A 174 12.61 -19.46 -2.21
CA GLY A 174 11.97 -20.73 -1.84
C GLY A 174 11.12 -21.40 -2.93
N THR A 175 11.10 -20.88 -4.16
CA THR A 175 10.26 -21.42 -5.24
C THR A 175 10.76 -22.77 -5.78
N THR A 176 9.82 -23.67 -6.11
CA THR A 176 10.12 -24.97 -6.76
C THR A 176 10.66 -24.79 -8.17
N LEU A 177 11.55 -25.68 -8.64
CA LEU A 177 11.88 -25.76 -10.07
C LEU A 177 10.61 -25.92 -10.93
N GLY A 178 10.58 -25.26 -12.08
CA GLY A 178 9.44 -25.26 -13.02
C GLY A 178 8.41 -24.15 -12.82
N VAL A 179 8.60 -23.26 -11.85
CA VAL A 179 7.82 -22.01 -11.74
C VAL A 179 8.61 -20.87 -12.36
N ILE A 180 7.98 -20.14 -13.27
CA ILE A 180 8.54 -18.98 -13.95
C ILE A 180 7.90 -17.72 -13.35
N PRO A 181 8.67 -16.79 -12.74
CA PRO A 181 8.16 -15.52 -12.27
C PRO A 181 7.84 -14.59 -13.46
N VAL A 182 6.81 -13.77 -13.32
CA VAL A 182 6.32 -12.88 -14.38
C VAL A 182 6.16 -11.46 -13.84
N ASP A 183 6.53 -10.44 -14.63
CA ASP A 183 6.33 -9.05 -14.23
C ASP A 183 4.83 -8.77 -14.02
N ALA A 184 4.47 -8.35 -12.81
CA ALA A 184 3.10 -8.14 -12.40
C ALA A 184 2.68 -6.67 -12.55
N ILE A 185 1.70 -6.42 -13.43
CA ILE A 185 1.11 -5.10 -13.66
C ILE A 185 -0.24 -5.05 -12.92
N PHE A 186 -0.24 -4.50 -11.71
CA PHE A 186 -1.44 -4.40 -10.87
C PHE A 186 -2.27 -3.13 -11.13
N SER A 187 -1.82 -2.23 -12.00
CA SER A 187 -2.51 -0.96 -12.25
C SER A 187 -3.67 -1.11 -13.24
N PRO A 188 -4.94 -0.84 -12.82
CA PRO A 188 -6.11 -0.96 -13.68
C PRO A 188 -6.30 0.24 -14.64
N VAL A 189 -5.45 1.27 -14.52
CA VAL A 189 -5.53 2.52 -15.29
C VAL A 189 -4.40 2.56 -16.32
N ARG A 190 -4.79 2.54 -17.61
CA ARG A 190 -3.83 2.58 -18.73
C ARG A 190 -3.32 3.99 -19.03
N LYS A 191 -4.18 4.99 -18.87
CA LYS A 191 -3.87 6.40 -19.20
C LYS A 191 -4.72 7.33 -18.36
N VAL A 192 -4.14 8.47 -18.00
CA VAL A 192 -4.85 9.62 -17.43
C VAL A 192 -4.36 10.89 -18.11
N ASN A 193 -5.30 11.73 -18.53
CA ASN A 193 -5.08 13.08 -19.00
C ASN A 193 -5.88 14.05 -18.12
N TYR A 194 -5.44 15.30 -18.01
CA TYR A 194 -6.22 16.35 -17.35
C TYR A 194 -5.97 17.68 -18.03
N ARG A 195 -6.98 18.55 -17.98
CA ARG A 195 -6.93 19.92 -18.50
C ARG A 195 -7.56 20.86 -17.49
N VAL A 196 -6.97 22.04 -17.35
CA VAL A 196 -7.44 23.10 -16.44
C VAL A 196 -7.79 24.30 -17.29
N GLU A 197 -8.99 24.83 -17.08
CA GLU A 197 -9.51 26.01 -17.77
C GLU A 197 -10.01 27.00 -16.73
N HIS A 198 -10.00 28.31 -17.03
CA HIS A 198 -10.59 29.28 -16.11
C HIS A 198 -12.10 29.38 -16.31
N THR A 199 -12.85 29.35 -15.21
CA THR A 199 -14.30 29.52 -15.17
C THR A 199 -14.70 30.82 -14.46
N ARG A 200 -15.89 31.31 -14.79
CA ARG A 200 -16.45 32.55 -14.22
C ARG A 200 -17.57 32.21 -13.24
N VAL A 201 -17.38 32.63 -11.99
CA VAL A 201 -18.34 32.47 -10.90
C VAL A 201 -18.83 33.86 -10.50
N GLY A 202 -20.09 34.18 -10.84
CA GLY A 202 -20.65 35.51 -10.66
C GLY A 202 -19.79 36.62 -11.26
N GLN A 203 -19.12 37.41 -10.40
CA GLN A 203 -18.23 38.50 -10.81
C GLN A 203 -16.75 38.09 -10.97
N ALA A 204 -16.32 36.97 -10.38
CA ALA A 204 -14.94 36.51 -10.39
C ALA A 204 -14.65 35.62 -11.61
N THR A 205 -13.52 35.81 -12.28
CA THR A 205 -13.15 35.14 -13.54
C THR A 205 -11.90 34.24 -13.44
N ASN A 206 -11.42 34.01 -12.22
CA ASN A 206 -10.13 33.35 -11.94
C ASN A 206 -10.27 31.98 -11.27
N TYR A 207 -11.50 31.47 -11.12
CA TYR A 207 -11.72 30.10 -10.65
C TYR A 207 -11.25 29.10 -11.70
N ASP A 208 -10.85 27.92 -11.28
CA ASP A 208 -10.44 26.83 -12.16
C ASP A 208 -11.60 25.83 -12.40
N ARG A 209 -11.62 25.26 -13.60
CA ARG A 209 -12.41 24.08 -14.00
C ARG A 209 -11.42 23.00 -14.38
N LEU A 210 -11.44 21.88 -13.66
CA LEU A 210 -10.59 20.73 -13.91
C LEU A 210 -11.39 19.67 -14.67
N SER A 211 -11.00 19.34 -15.90
CA SER A 211 -11.48 18.15 -16.62
C SER A 211 -10.44 17.04 -16.57
N LEU A 212 -10.86 15.88 -16.08
CA LEU A 212 -10.10 14.64 -15.96
C LEU A 212 -10.61 13.62 -16.97
N GLU A 213 -9.69 13.00 -17.70
CA GLU A 213 -9.97 11.93 -18.66
C GLU A 213 -9.20 10.69 -18.23
N VAL A 214 -9.91 9.61 -17.92
CA VAL A 214 -9.34 8.37 -17.37
C VAL A 214 -9.68 7.20 -18.28
N TRP A 215 -8.67 6.44 -18.69
CA TRP A 215 -8.83 5.19 -19.45
C TRP A 215 -8.43 4.00 -18.58
N THR A 216 -9.37 3.10 -18.33
CA THR A 216 -9.17 1.87 -17.56
C THR A 216 -9.15 0.65 -18.49
N ASP A 217 -8.83 -0.52 -17.94
CA ASP A 217 -8.82 -1.79 -18.66
C ASP A 217 -10.08 -2.66 -18.44
N GLY A 218 -11.14 -2.08 -17.88
CA GLY A 218 -12.41 -2.76 -17.57
C GLY A 218 -12.43 -3.48 -16.20
N THR A 219 -11.29 -3.68 -15.52
CA THR A 219 -11.28 -4.27 -14.16
C THR A 219 -11.89 -3.33 -13.12
N LEU A 220 -11.79 -2.02 -13.34
CA LEU A 220 -12.33 -0.96 -12.50
C LEU A 220 -12.93 0.15 -13.38
N ASN A 221 -14.08 0.70 -12.96
CA ASN A 221 -14.70 1.85 -13.63
C ASN A 221 -13.86 3.12 -13.40
N GLY A 222 -13.76 4.00 -14.40
CA GLY A 222 -13.02 5.26 -14.29
C GLY A 222 -13.53 6.19 -13.18
N VAL A 223 -14.83 6.18 -12.88
CA VAL A 223 -15.41 6.96 -11.77
C VAL A 223 -14.95 6.41 -10.41
N ASP A 224 -15.08 5.10 -10.21
CA ASP A 224 -14.64 4.41 -8.99
C ASP A 224 -13.12 4.52 -8.77
N ALA A 225 -12.34 4.48 -9.85
CA ALA A 225 -10.90 4.71 -9.82
C ALA A 225 -10.55 6.11 -9.31
N VAL A 226 -11.27 7.15 -9.77
CA VAL A 226 -11.08 8.52 -9.28
C VAL A 226 -11.48 8.65 -7.80
N SER A 227 -12.61 8.08 -7.39
CA SER A 227 -13.02 8.06 -5.97
C SER A 227 -11.95 7.40 -5.08
N LYS A 228 -11.55 6.17 -5.39
CA LYS A 228 -10.51 5.43 -4.65
C LYS A 228 -9.17 6.17 -4.63
N SER A 229 -8.83 6.91 -5.69
CA SER A 229 -7.62 7.74 -5.71
C SER A 229 -7.71 8.97 -4.80
N ALA A 230 -8.90 9.56 -4.65
CA ALA A 230 -9.15 10.66 -3.71
C ALA A 230 -9.10 10.15 -2.26
N ASP A 231 -9.68 8.98 -1.98
CA ASP A 231 -9.63 8.34 -0.65
C ASP A 231 -8.18 8.10 -0.19
N ILE A 232 -7.34 7.55 -1.09
CA ILE A 232 -5.90 7.36 -0.83
C ILE A 232 -5.20 8.71 -0.57
N LEU A 233 -5.51 9.77 -1.34
CA LEU A 233 -4.95 11.09 -1.08
C LEU A 233 -5.35 11.64 0.30
N VAL A 234 -6.62 11.50 0.69
CA VAL A 234 -7.11 11.92 2.01
C VAL A 234 -6.42 11.15 3.12
N GLU A 235 -6.27 9.82 2.99
CA GLU A 235 -5.53 8.98 3.93
C GLU A 235 -4.09 9.48 4.13
N GLN A 236 -3.37 9.80 3.04
CA GLN A 236 -2.02 10.35 3.15
C GLN A 236 -1.99 11.78 3.72
N PHE A 237 -2.96 12.64 3.38
CA PHE A 237 -3.03 14.00 3.90
C PHE A 237 -3.45 14.05 5.38
N ASN A 238 -4.15 13.04 5.90
CA ASN A 238 -4.49 12.95 7.32
C ASN A 238 -3.25 12.95 8.22
N LEU A 239 -2.13 12.36 7.78
CA LEU A 239 -0.86 12.44 8.53
C LEU A 239 -0.35 13.88 8.69
N PHE A 240 -0.54 14.72 7.66
CA PHE A 240 -0.14 16.12 7.68
C PHE A 240 -1.15 17.02 8.40
N SER A 241 -2.46 16.71 8.36
CA SER A 241 -3.49 17.51 9.04
C SER A 241 -3.38 17.47 10.56
N HIS A 242 -2.78 16.42 11.11
CA HIS A 242 -2.45 16.26 12.52
C HIS A 242 -1.07 16.80 12.91
N MET A 243 -0.22 17.19 11.94
CA MET A 243 1.12 17.69 12.23
C MET A 243 1.06 19.02 13.01
N GLY A 244 1.60 19.02 14.23
CA GLY A 244 1.55 20.20 15.13
C GLY A 244 0.26 20.34 15.94
N ARG A 245 -0.67 19.39 15.85
CA ARG A 245 -1.77 19.21 16.80
C ARG A 245 -1.46 17.98 17.67
N PRO A 246 -1.86 17.94 18.95
CA PRO A 246 -1.88 16.66 19.66
C PRO A 246 -2.75 15.68 18.87
N ALA A 247 -2.31 14.43 18.75
CA ALA A 247 -3.09 13.39 18.08
C ALA A 247 -4.51 13.38 18.64
N LEU A 248 -5.52 13.31 17.76
CA LEU A 248 -6.91 13.24 18.22
C LEU A 248 -7.05 11.99 19.11
N PRO A 249 -7.49 12.15 20.37
CA PRO A 249 -7.68 11.00 21.25
C PRO A 249 -8.76 10.12 20.63
N THR A 250 -8.31 9.01 20.05
CA THR A 250 -9.18 8.00 19.47
C THR A 250 -9.64 7.13 20.63
N VAL A 251 -10.95 7.08 20.85
CA VAL A 251 -11.52 6.24 21.91
C VAL A 251 -11.43 4.79 21.44
N GLU A 252 -10.49 4.02 22.00
CA GLU A 252 -10.21 2.64 21.58
C GLU A 252 -11.23 1.62 22.12
N ARG A 253 -12.00 1.98 23.16
CA ARG A 253 -12.93 1.09 23.89
C ARG A 253 -14.13 1.88 24.41
N GLY A 254 -15.24 1.20 24.70
CA GLY A 254 -16.44 1.82 25.28
C GLY A 254 -17.42 2.37 24.23
N LEU A 255 -18.35 3.22 24.68
CA LEU A 255 -19.42 3.81 23.85
C LEU A 255 -18.92 4.59 22.63
N GLY A 256 -17.71 5.16 22.70
CA GLY A 256 -17.11 5.92 21.61
C GLY A 256 -16.16 5.13 20.71
N ALA A 257 -16.14 3.79 20.78
CA ALA A 257 -15.15 2.95 20.10
C ALA A 257 -15.01 3.29 18.59
N GLY A 258 -13.83 3.76 18.18
CA GLY A 258 -13.51 4.11 16.80
C GLY A 258 -13.87 5.55 16.39
N ILE A 259 -14.44 6.38 17.27
CA ILE A 259 -14.73 7.79 16.98
C ILE A 259 -13.46 8.62 17.16
N GLN A 260 -13.12 9.42 16.14
CA GLN A 260 -12.10 10.47 16.23
C GLN A 260 -12.74 11.75 16.79
N LEU A 261 -12.53 12.04 18.07
CA LEU A 261 -12.99 13.29 18.69
C LEU A 261 -11.97 14.42 18.46
N THR A 262 -12.46 15.65 18.24
CA THR A 262 -11.61 16.83 18.36
C THR A 262 -11.12 16.98 19.83
N PRO A 263 -9.94 17.58 20.08
CA PRO A 263 -9.42 17.67 21.44
C PRO A 263 -10.34 18.51 22.34
N ASP A 264 -11.05 19.48 21.75
CA ASP A 264 -12.05 20.31 22.43
C ASP A 264 -13.27 19.49 22.88
N LYS A 265 -13.78 18.56 22.05
CA LYS A 265 -14.90 17.68 22.41
C LYS A 265 -14.48 16.62 23.43
N TYR A 266 -13.27 16.07 23.33
CA TYR A 266 -12.78 15.05 24.28
C TYR A 266 -12.51 15.65 25.67
N ASN A 267 -11.93 16.86 25.74
CA ASN A 267 -11.64 17.56 26.99
C ASN A 267 -12.80 18.41 27.54
N MET A 268 -13.94 18.44 26.85
CA MET A 268 -15.19 19.07 27.31
C MET A 268 -15.55 18.58 28.71
N ALA A 269 -16.00 19.47 29.60
CA ALA A 269 -16.38 19.10 30.95
C ALA A 269 -17.79 18.47 30.95
N ILE A 270 -18.04 17.53 31.87
CA ILE A 270 -19.38 16.94 32.03
C ILE A 270 -20.42 17.98 32.51
N GLU A 271 -19.97 19.16 32.97
CA GLU A 271 -20.83 20.31 33.26
C GLU A 271 -21.49 20.89 32.00
N ASP A 272 -20.78 20.89 30.86
CA ASP A 272 -21.25 21.46 29.60
C ASP A 272 -22.26 20.54 28.88
N LEU A 273 -22.34 19.26 29.26
CA LEU A 273 -23.34 18.29 28.77
C LEU A 273 -24.78 18.56 29.27
N ASN A 274 -24.98 19.52 30.18
CA ASN A 274 -26.30 19.92 30.70
C ASN A 274 -27.16 18.74 31.26
N LEU A 275 -26.50 17.75 31.85
CA LEU A 275 -27.13 16.56 32.46
C LEU A 275 -27.90 16.91 33.74
N SER A 276 -28.88 16.08 34.11
CA SER A 276 -29.54 16.20 35.40
C SER A 276 -28.56 16.16 36.57
N MET A 277 -28.92 16.87 37.64
CA MET A 277 -28.22 16.85 38.92
C MET A 277 -28.01 15.45 39.49
N ARG A 278 -28.76 14.43 39.03
CA ARG A 278 -28.50 13.02 39.40
C ARG A 278 -27.37 12.43 38.56
N ALA A 279 -27.47 12.49 37.24
CA ALA A 279 -26.47 11.92 36.32
C ALA A 279 -25.09 12.56 36.56
N TYR A 280 -25.02 13.90 36.55
CA TYR A 280 -23.81 14.66 36.82
C TYR A 280 -23.12 14.27 38.14
N ASN A 281 -23.85 14.21 39.26
CA ASN A 281 -23.28 13.87 40.57
C ASN A 281 -22.88 12.39 40.70
N CYS A 282 -23.38 11.50 39.84
CA CYS A 282 -22.93 10.11 39.79
C CYS A 282 -21.59 10.02 39.03
N LEU A 283 -21.50 10.60 37.82
CA LEU A 283 -20.29 10.63 37.00
C LEU A 283 -19.12 11.34 37.73
N ARG A 284 -19.39 12.51 38.32
CA ARG A 284 -18.41 13.26 39.12
C ARG A 284 -17.90 12.46 40.33
N ARG A 285 -18.74 11.59 40.92
CA ARG A 285 -18.36 10.75 42.06
C ARG A 285 -17.58 9.50 41.63
N SER A 286 -17.75 9.01 40.41
CA SER A 286 -16.94 7.91 39.84
C SER A 286 -15.60 8.39 39.27
N GLY A 287 -15.25 9.66 39.41
CA GLY A 287 -13.99 10.23 38.91
C GLY A 287 -14.00 10.59 37.43
N LEU A 288 -15.15 10.45 36.76
CA LEU A 288 -15.35 10.89 35.39
C LEU A 288 -15.61 12.40 35.43
N MET A 289 -14.75 13.18 34.78
CA MET A 289 -14.81 14.66 34.79
C MET A 289 -14.91 15.25 33.38
N THR A 290 -14.39 14.54 32.37
CA THR A 290 -14.43 14.92 30.95
C THR A 290 -15.29 13.96 30.12
N VAL A 291 -15.78 14.43 28.98
CA VAL A 291 -16.60 13.61 28.07
C VAL A 291 -15.81 12.41 27.50
N GLY A 292 -14.52 12.58 27.20
CA GLY A 292 -13.65 11.49 26.74
C GLY A 292 -13.63 10.28 27.69
N GLN A 293 -13.49 10.53 29.00
CA GLN A 293 -13.50 9.47 30.02
C GLN A 293 -14.82 8.72 30.12
N VAL A 294 -15.94 9.35 29.74
CA VAL A 294 -17.27 8.71 29.73
C VAL A 294 -17.43 7.84 28.49
N LEU A 295 -16.90 8.28 27.34
CA LEU A 295 -16.94 7.52 26.09
C LEU A 295 -16.01 6.30 26.09
N GLU A 296 -14.92 6.34 26.87
CA GLU A 296 -14.03 5.20 27.12
C GLU A 296 -14.66 4.06 27.94
N LYS A 297 -15.84 4.29 28.54
CA LYS A 297 -16.55 3.31 29.37
C LYS A 297 -17.60 2.55 28.56
N SER A 298 -17.77 1.27 28.88
CA SER A 298 -18.86 0.46 28.35
C SER A 298 -20.19 0.79 29.06
N GLU A 299 -21.31 0.43 28.44
CA GLU A 299 -22.64 0.56 29.03
C GLU A 299 -22.74 -0.17 30.38
N GLU A 300 -22.20 -1.39 30.46
CA GLU A 300 -22.17 -2.19 31.69
C GLU A 300 -21.40 -1.49 32.82
N GLU A 301 -20.23 -0.91 32.51
CA GLU A 301 -19.41 -0.18 33.50
C GLU A 301 -20.11 1.09 33.98
N LEU A 302 -20.86 1.79 33.12
CA LEU A 302 -21.65 2.97 33.49
C LEU A 302 -22.87 2.59 34.34
N LEU A 303 -23.59 1.52 34.00
CA LEU A 303 -24.73 1.01 34.77
C LEU A 303 -24.30 0.42 36.13
N ALA A 304 -23.07 -0.07 36.26
CA ALA A 304 -22.49 -0.50 37.53
C ALA A 304 -22.15 0.66 38.50
N LEU A 305 -22.18 1.92 38.04
CA LEU A 305 -21.86 3.07 38.88
C LEU A 305 -22.89 3.28 40.00
N ARG A 306 -22.41 3.57 41.22
CA ARG A 306 -23.24 3.65 42.42
C ARG A 306 -24.32 4.75 42.31
N ASN A 307 -25.58 4.33 42.27
CA ASN A 307 -26.81 5.15 42.10
C ASN A 307 -27.04 5.71 40.69
N PHE A 308 -26.17 5.38 39.72
CA PHE A 308 -26.50 5.46 38.30
C PHE A 308 -27.57 4.41 37.98
N GLY A 309 -28.33 4.62 36.92
CA GLY A 309 -29.42 3.72 36.55
C GLY A 309 -30.04 4.15 35.24
N ARG A 310 -30.82 3.26 34.62
CA ARG A 310 -31.28 3.38 33.22
C ARG A 310 -31.68 4.80 32.80
N LYS A 311 -32.59 5.47 33.52
CA LYS A 311 -33.01 6.86 33.20
C LYS A 311 -31.87 7.90 33.11
N SER A 312 -30.79 7.74 33.87
CA SER A 312 -29.60 8.62 33.81
C SER A 312 -28.58 8.17 32.76
N TYR A 313 -28.66 6.92 32.32
CA TYR A 313 -27.94 6.41 31.15
C TYR A 313 -28.63 6.85 29.86
N ASP A 314 -29.96 6.70 29.77
CA ASP A 314 -30.79 7.15 28.64
C ASP A 314 -30.60 8.65 28.38
N GLU A 315 -30.64 9.47 29.45
CA GLU A 315 -30.36 10.91 29.41
C GLU A 315 -28.92 11.23 28.94
N LEU A 316 -27.93 10.44 29.36
CA LEU A 316 -26.55 10.60 28.90
C LEU A 316 -26.39 10.24 27.43
N ARG A 317 -27.03 9.15 26.98
CA ARG A 317 -27.02 8.67 25.59
C ARG A 317 -27.67 9.72 24.67
N GLU A 318 -28.84 10.24 25.03
CA GLU A 318 -29.54 11.31 24.29
C GLU A 318 -28.66 12.56 24.12
N ARG A 319 -27.96 13.01 25.18
CA ARG A 319 -27.04 14.17 25.10
C ARG A 319 -25.76 13.90 24.30
N LEU A 320 -25.26 12.67 24.29
CA LEU A 320 -24.11 12.29 23.46
C LEU A 320 -24.51 12.16 21.98
N ASP A 321 -25.73 11.69 21.68
CA ASP A 321 -26.29 11.64 20.33
C ASP A 321 -26.55 13.05 19.77
N GLU A 322 -27.15 13.96 20.55
CA GLU A 322 -27.32 15.38 20.21
C GLU A 322 -25.99 16.08 19.80
N LEU A 323 -24.86 15.63 20.36
CA LEU A 323 -23.52 16.17 20.08
C LEU A 323 -22.77 15.43 18.96
N GLY A 324 -23.37 14.39 18.38
CA GLY A 324 -22.75 13.51 17.39
C GLY A 324 -21.52 12.79 17.94
N LEU A 325 -21.61 12.29 19.18
CA LEU A 325 -20.53 11.64 19.92
C LEU A 325 -20.75 10.13 20.13
N LEU A 326 -21.80 9.57 19.52
CA LEU A 326 -22.03 8.13 19.43
C LEU A 326 -21.91 7.67 17.97
N PRO A 327 -21.57 6.39 17.71
CA PRO A 327 -21.73 5.82 16.39
C PRO A 327 -23.22 5.81 16.07
N ALA A 328 -23.60 6.20 14.85
CA ALA A 328 -25.00 6.07 14.44
C ALA A 328 -25.42 4.60 14.54
N ASP A 329 -26.45 4.32 15.36
CA ASP A 329 -26.90 2.96 15.66
C ASP A 329 -27.25 2.20 14.38
N VAL A 330 -26.33 1.35 13.91
CA VAL A 330 -26.67 0.28 12.99
C VAL A 330 -27.48 -0.70 13.80
N GLY A 331 -28.80 -0.72 13.60
CA GLY A 331 -29.73 -1.51 14.41
C GLY A 331 -29.39 -3.00 14.36
N VAL A 332 -28.69 -3.49 15.39
CA VAL A 332 -28.51 -4.91 15.66
C VAL A 332 -29.59 -5.30 16.67
N GLU A 333 -30.56 -6.11 16.24
CA GLU A 333 -31.48 -6.74 17.18
C GLU A 333 -30.69 -7.68 18.10
N GLU A 334 -30.82 -7.51 19.41
CA GLU A 334 -30.21 -8.39 20.41
C GLU A 334 -30.83 -9.79 20.33
N GLY A 335 -30.21 -10.67 19.52
CA GLY A 335 -30.88 -11.89 19.10
C GLY A 335 -30.01 -13.10 18.77
N GLU A 336 -28.67 -13.09 18.93
CA GLU A 336 -27.86 -14.32 18.86
C GLU A 336 -26.45 -14.14 19.45
N LEU A 337 -26.26 -14.61 20.69
CA LEU A 337 -24.96 -14.77 21.35
C LEU A 337 -24.85 -16.16 21.98
N ALA A 338 -24.41 -17.16 21.21
CA ALA A 338 -24.06 -18.48 21.73
C ALA A 338 -23.23 -19.34 20.75
N GLU A 339 -21.98 -18.96 20.41
CA GLU A 339 -20.93 -19.97 20.16
C GLU A 339 -19.51 -19.41 20.35
N ALA A 340 -19.07 -19.37 21.61
CA ALA A 340 -17.64 -19.29 21.92
C ALA A 340 -17.09 -20.72 22.07
N LEU A 341 -16.08 -21.05 21.27
CA LEU A 341 -15.41 -22.36 21.32
C LEU A 341 -14.76 -22.59 22.69
N PRO A 342 -14.88 -23.77 23.31
CA PRO A 342 -14.29 -24.03 24.62
C PRO A 342 -12.79 -24.29 24.51
N LEU A 343 -11.98 -23.57 25.30
CA LEU A 343 -10.67 -24.08 25.69
C LEU A 343 -10.90 -25.23 26.69
N GLY A 344 -10.35 -26.40 26.38
CA GLY A 344 -10.32 -27.55 27.28
C GLY A 344 -9.01 -27.59 28.07
N ASP A 345 -9.11 -27.69 29.39
CA ASP A 345 -7.98 -28.02 30.26
C ASP A 345 -7.67 -29.53 30.22
N GLU A 346 -6.39 -29.89 30.09
CA GLU A 346 -5.88 -31.19 30.56
C GLU A 346 -4.59 -30.97 31.39
N GLU A 347 -4.50 -31.61 32.55
CA GLU A 347 -3.45 -31.38 33.55
C GLU A 347 -2.24 -32.33 33.42
N ALA A 348 -1.04 -31.77 33.59
CA ALA A 348 0.11 -32.35 34.32
C ALA A 348 0.88 -33.55 33.68
N PRO A 349 2.14 -33.87 34.11
CA PRO A 349 2.80 -33.44 35.34
C PRO A 349 4.27 -32.94 35.28
N ILE A 350 4.74 -32.56 36.47
CA ILE A 350 6.00 -31.89 36.86
C ILE A 350 7.24 -32.80 36.76
N GLY A 351 8.42 -32.23 36.44
CA GLY A 351 9.69 -33.00 36.36
C GLY A 351 11.04 -32.26 36.29
N ALA A 352 11.34 -31.37 37.24
CA ALA A 352 12.70 -30.97 37.72
C ALA A 352 13.84 -30.58 36.75
N HIS A 353 14.35 -29.33 36.83
CA HIS A 353 15.61 -28.98 37.55
C HIS A 353 16.03 -27.48 37.46
N ARG A 354 15.64 -26.71 38.49
CA ARG A 354 16.38 -25.67 39.26
C ARG A 354 17.67 -24.99 38.70
N ALA A 355 17.57 -23.64 38.56
CA ALA A 355 18.57 -22.56 38.80
C ALA A 355 19.86 -22.50 37.93
N ALA A 356 20.51 -21.34 37.72
CA ALA A 356 20.40 -19.99 38.31
C ALA A 356 20.66 -18.89 37.22
N GLU A 357 20.09 -17.67 37.31
CA GLU A 357 20.76 -16.39 37.70
C GLU A 357 21.91 -15.95 36.73
N GLU A 358 22.05 -14.70 36.26
CA GLU A 358 21.29 -13.44 36.44
C GLU A 358 21.64 -12.42 35.31
N GLU A 359 20.85 -11.34 35.21
CA GLU A 359 21.08 -9.92 34.82
C GLU A 359 22.48 -9.43 34.35
N GLU A 360 22.68 -8.33 33.60
CA GLU A 360 21.81 -7.35 32.89
C GLU A 360 22.60 -6.60 31.76
N LYS A 361 21.91 -5.64 31.11
CA LYS A 361 22.29 -4.50 30.23
C LYS A 361 23.73 -3.92 30.37
N GLU A 362 24.29 -3.12 29.45
CA GLU A 362 23.71 -2.07 28.59
C GLU A 362 24.65 -1.70 27.40
N GLU A 363 24.15 -0.92 26.41
CA GLU A 363 24.86 -0.48 25.18
C GLU A 363 25.68 0.84 25.42
N PRO A 364 26.10 1.65 24.40
CA PRO A 364 26.48 1.42 22.99
C PRO A 364 27.86 2.06 22.63
N ALA A 365 28.33 1.95 21.37
CA ALA A 365 28.96 3.05 20.59
C ALA A 365 29.51 2.60 19.21
N GLU A 366 29.74 3.56 18.33
CA GLU A 366 29.92 3.45 16.87
C GLU A 366 31.38 3.77 16.40
N GLU A 367 31.59 3.70 15.09
CA GLU A 367 32.73 4.19 14.28
C GLU A 367 33.97 3.28 14.07
N ALA A 368 34.64 3.55 12.94
CA ALA A 368 35.44 2.58 12.17
C ALA A 368 36.96 2.94 12.05
N PRO A 369 37.66 2.70 10.93
CA PRO A 369 38.53 1.54 10.77
C PRO A 369 40.03 1.89 10.67
N VAL A 370 40.92 0.90 10.86
CA VAL A 370 42.36 1.07 10.51
C VAL A 370 43.01 -0.24 10.01
N GLU A 371 44.02 -0.06 9.15
CA GLU A 371 44.68 -1.08 8.34
C GLU A 371 45.63 -2.05 9.08
N ALA A 372 45.97 -3.11 8.35
CA ALA A 372 46.90 -4.19 8.69
C ALA A 372 48.34 -3.74 9.05
N VAL A 373 48.98 -4.50 9.96
CA VAL A 373 50.43 -4.79 9.92
C VAL A 373 50.71 -6.25 10.31
N ALA A 374 51.73 -6.82 9.66
CA ALA A 374 52.18 -8.21 9.65
C ALA A 374 52.53 -8.91 10.99
N ALA A 375 52.65 -10.25 10.88
CA ALA A 375 53.15 -11.19 11.90
C ALA A 375 54.65 -10.98 12.27
N PRO A 376 55.19 -11.71 13.27
CA PRO A 376 55.93 -12.94 12.89
C PRO A 376 55.99 -14.11 13.90
N ALA A 377 56.41 -15.27 13.36
CA ALA A 377 57.20 -16.36 13.97
C ALA A 377 56.56 -17.35 15.00
N ALA A 378 56.68 -18.65 14.67
CA ALA A 378 56.48 -19.81 15.55
C ALA A 378 57.79 -20.24 16.25
N PRO A 379 57.82 -21.27 17.14
CA PRO A 379 58.01 -22.65 16.63
C PRO A 379 57.50 -23.85 17.50
N ALA A 380 57.53 -25.05 16.88
CA ALA A 380 58.04 -26.34 17.43
C ALA A 380 57.10 -27.56 17.76
N LYS A 381 56.86 -28.37 16.71
CA LYS A 381 57.20 -29.83 16.55
C LYS A 381 56.47 -30.98 17.31
N LYS A 382 56.37 -32.09 16.54
CA LYS A 382 56.10 -33.54 16.85
C LYS A 382 54.61 -33.96 16.78
N SER A 383 54.21 -35.10 16.19
CA SER A 383 54.96 -36.23 15.56
C SER A 383 54.16 -36.94 14.43
N LYS A 384 54.86 -37.74 13.59
CA LYS A 384 54.31 -38.57 12.49
C LYS A 384 54.71 -40.05 12.67
N PRO A 385 53.90 -41.00 12.16
CA PRO A 385 54.32 -41.92 11.06
C PRO A 385 53.14 -42.20 10.08
N ARG A 386 53.19 -42.94 8.96
CA ARG A 386 54.22 -43.41 7.97
C ARG A 386 53.46 -43.87 6.69
N ALA A 387 54.08 -44.21 5.56
CA ALA A 387 54.68 -43.33 4.54
C ALA A 387 55.07 -44.16 3.29
N LYS A 388 54.28 -44.14 2.19
CA LYS A 388 54.60 -44.73 0.86
C LYS A 388 53.86 -43.99 -0.27
N ALA A 389 54.37 -43.85 -1.50
CA ALA A 389 55.67 -43.34 -2.02
C ALA A 389 55.72 -43.53 -3.55
N LYS A 390 56.09 -42.46 -4.29
CA LYS A 390 56.51 -42.32 -5.72
C LYS A 390 55.80 -41.08 -6.33
N GLN A 391 56.38 -40.23 -7.17
CA GLN A 391 57.75 -39.86 -7.57
C GLN A 391 57.53 -38.72 -8.60
N ALA A 392 58.20 -37.57 -8.48
CA ALA A 392 58.20 -36.51 -9.51
C ALA A 392 59.31 -36.78 -10.55
N PRO A 393 59.27 -36.13 -11.74
CA PRO A 393 59.84 -34.77 -11.90
C PRO A 393 58.98 -33.85 -12.83
N GLU A 394 59.24 -32.56 -13.09
CA GLU A 394 59.93 -31.40 -12.44
C GLU A 394 59.58 -30.12 -13.25
N GLY A 395 59.74 -28.89 -12.71
CA GLY A 395 59.63 -27.62 -13.46
C GLY A 395 58.74 -26.53 -12.83
N GLU A 396 59.36 -25.42 -12.39
CA GLU A 396 58.71 -24.15 -12.00
C GLU A 396 58.56 -23.23 -13.23
N PRO A 397 57.63 -22.25 -13.18
CA PRO A 397 57.99 -20.93 -13.71
C PRO A 397 57.61 -19.74 -12.82
N GLU A 398 58.34 -18.67 -13.07
CA GLU A 398 58.48 -17.39 -12.37
C GLU A 398 57.19 -16.53 -12.33
N GLU A 399 57.07 -15.70 -11.27
CA GLU A 399 56.19 -14.52 -11.28
C GLU A 399 56.85 -13.37 -12.04
N GLY A 400 56.16 -12.74 -13.00
CA GLY A 400 56.65 -11.52 -13.62
C GLY A 400 55.82 -10.96 -14.78
N GLN A 401 55.29 -9.75 -14.58
CA GLN A 401 54.72 -8.84 -15.59
C GLN A 401 53.31 -9.19 -16.13
N GLU A 402 52.27 -8.68 -15.45
CA GLU A 402 50.95 -8.49 -16.08
C GLU A 402 51.02 -7.34 -17.10
N GLU A 403 50.83 -7.64 -18.39
CA GLU A 403 50.72 -6.60 -19.42
C GLU A 403 49.40 -5.83 -19.31
N MET A 404 49.47 -4.51 -19.50
CA MET A 404 48.29 -3.63 -19.42
C MET A 404 47.25 -3.97 -20.51
N PRO A 405 45.97 -4.26 -20.18
CA PRO A 405 44.96 -4.70 -21.13
C PRO A 405 44.75 -3.77 -22.33
N ASP A 406 44.51 -4.35 -23.51
CA ASP A 406 44.52 -3.65 -24.81
C ASP A 406 43.53 -2.46 -24.89
N TRP A 407 42.41 -2.52 -24.15
CA TRP A 407 41.45 -1.42 -24.08
C TRP A 407 42.02 -0.15 -23.40
N LYS A 408 42.92 -0.29 -22.42
CA LYS A 408 43.61 0.86 -21.80
C LYS A 408 44.61 1.51 -22.75
N ARG A 409 45.26 0.72 -23.62
CA ARG A 409 46.14 1.25 -24.68
C ARG A 409 45.35 2.09 -25.69
N ARG A 410 44.18 1.61 -26.12
CA ARG A 410 43.28 2.36 -27.04
C ARG A 410 42.73 3.64 -26.43
N LEU A 411 42.38 3.63 -25.13
CA LEU A 411 41.88 4.82 -24.44
C LEU A 411 42.94 5.93 -24.32
N ALA A 412 44.21 5.54 -24.10
CA ALA A 412 45.34 6.47 -24.05
C ALA A 412 45.69 7.08 -25.42
N GLN A 413 45.49 6.34 -26.52
CA GLN A 413 45.68 6.87 -27.88
C GLN A 413 44.59 7.89 -28.23
N LEU A 414 43.32 7.59 -27.91
CA LEU A 414 42.18 8.49 -28.15
C LEU A 414 42.21 9.80 -27.34
N THR A 415 43.05 9.91 -26.31
CA THR A 415 43.18 11.12 -25.48
C THR A 415 44.40 11.98 -25.82
N GLN A 416 45.23 11.59 -26.81
CA GLN A 416 46.42 12.35 -27.23
C GLN A 416 46.28 13.02 -28.62
N GLU A 417 45.29 12.66 -29.43
CA GLU A 417 45.08 13.25 -30.77
C GLU A 417 43.87 14.21 -30.79
N ALA A 418 44.06 15.42 -30.26
CA ALA A 418 43.22 16.57 -30.55
C ALA A 418 44.03 17.88 -30.46
N PRO A 419 44.70 18.32 -31.56
CA PRO A 419 45.26 19.66 -31.63
C PRO A 419 44.15 20.70 -31.85
N GLU A 420 44.35 21.88 -31.27
CA GLU A 420 43.55 23.07 -31.50
C GLU A 420 43.78 23.58 -32.94
N GLU A 421 42.72 23.89 -33.69
CA GLU A 421 42.81 24.73 -34.88
C GLU A 421 41.92 25.98 -34.70
N GLU A 422 42.57 27.15 -34.65
CA GLU A 422 41.95 28.47 -34.78
C GLU A 422 41.69 28.77 -36.27
N GLY A 423 40.55 29.40 -36.59
CA GLY A 423 40.20 29.80 -37.97
C GLY A 423 38.79 30.34 -38.14
#